data_AF-A0A942U6L1-F1
#
_entry.id   AF-A0A942U6L1-F1
#
_cell.length_a   1.000
_cell.length_b   1.000
_cell.length_c   1.000
_cell.angle_alpha   90.00
_cell.angle_beta   90.00
_cell.angle_gamma   90.00
#
_symmetry.space_group_name_H-M   'P 1'
#
loop_
_entity.id
_entity.type
_entity.pdbx_description
1 polymer ?
#
loop_
_entity_poly.entity_id
_entity_poly.type
_entity_poly.pdbx_seq_one_letter_code
_entity_poly.pdbx_strand_id
1 'polypeptide(L)' 'MLPNLPWKTAGGKVFWDTLETRNGWKLQCNIFTNHFRIIDPENIRQAWGLDEQEIRRTFNKFTNRFD' A
#
# COMPACT_ATOMS: atom_id res chain seq x y z
N MET A 1 -10.48 6.60 0.69
CA MET A 1 -9.10 6.74 1.23
C MET A 1 -9.11 7.48 2.56
N LEU A 2 -8.12 7.26 3.42
CA LEU A 2 -8.02 7.91 4.74
C LEU A 2 -6.80 8.85 4.83
N PRO A 3 -6.77 9.82 5.77
CA PRO A 3 -5.65 10.74 5.92
C PRO A 3 -4.32 10.00 6.10
N ASN A 4 -3.29 10.39 5.34
CA ASN A 4 -1.99 9.75 5.36
C ASN A 4 -0.89 10.73 5.75
N LEU A 5 -0.13 10.39 6.79
CA LEU A 5 1.12 11.08 7.14
C LEU A 5 2.30 10.26 6.57
N PRO A 6 3.22 10.88 5.80
CA PRO A 6 4.36 10.18 5.24
C PRO A 6 5.37 9.88 6.35
N TRP A 7 5.41 8.63 6.79
CA TRP A 7 6.36 8.14 7.78
C TRP A 7 6.91 6.78 7.35
N LYS A 8 8.19 6.51 7.66
CA LYS A 8 8.78 5.19 7.41
C LYS A 8 8.03 4.14 8.22
N THR A 9 7.60 3.06 7.56
CA THR A 9 6.97 1.97 8.29
C THR A 9 8.00 1.24 9.14
N ALA A 10 7.68 0.92 10.39
CA ALA A 10 8.57 0.16 11.28
C ALA A 10 8.69 -1.34 10.90
N GLY A 11 8.43 -1.70 9.65
CA GLY A 11 8.63 -3.06 9.16
C GLY A 11 7.76 -4.11 9.86
N GLY A 12 6.44 -3.93 9.86
CA GLY A 12 5.49 -4.91 10.40
C GLY A 12 5.36 -6.18 9.55
N LYS A 13 6.45 -6.82 9.10
CA LYS A 13 6.41 -7.97 8.17
C LYS A 13 5.49 -9.12 8.61
N VAL A 14 5.21 -9.25 9.90
CA VAL A 14 4.37 -10.34 10.47
C VAL A 14 2.87 -10.09 10.28
N PHE A 15 2.42 -8.85 10.06
CA PHE A 15 1.00 -8.49 10.09
C PHE A 15 0.44 -8.02 8.75
N TRP A 16 1.20 -8.19 7.67
CA TRP A 16 0.87 -7.64 6.37
C TRP A 16 1.10 -8.66 5.26
N ASP A 17 0.02 -9.07 4.62
CA ASP A 17 0.08 -9.87 3.40
C ASP A 17 0.32 -8.95 2.21
N THR A 18 1.29 -9.30 1.38
CA THR A 18 1.55 -8.55 0.14
C THR A 18 0.67 -9.12 -0.95
N LEU A 19 -0.32 -8.33 -1.36
CA LEU A 19 -1.29 -8.71 -2.39
C LEU A 19 -0.71 -8.51 -3.79
N GLU A 20 0.13 -7.48 -3.97
CA GLU A 20 0.72 -7.17 -5.27
C GLU A 20 2.03 -6.38 -5.11
N THR A 21 2.97 -6.60 -6.03
CA THR A 21 4.20 -5.82 -6.15
C THR A 21 4.40 -5.35 -7.59
N ARG A 22 4.75 -4.07 -7.78
CA ARG A 22 5.05 -3.51 -9.12
C ARG A 22 6.12 -2.43 -9.01
N ASN A 23 7.25 -2.58 -9.71
CA ASN A 23 8.33 -1.59 -9.72
C ASN A 23 8.79 -1.13 -8.32
N GLY A 24 8.89 -2.05 -7.37
CA GLY A 24 9.25 -1.77 -5.96
C GLY A 24 8.10 -1.30 -5.07
N TRP A 25 6.95 -0.92 -5.64
CA TRP A 25 5.73 -0.62 -4.90
C TRP A 25 5.08 -1.90 -4.37
N LYS A 26 4.38 -1.80 -3.25
CA LYS A 26 3.65 -2.92 -2.63
C LYS A 26 2.22 -2.48 -2.28
N LEU A 27 1.25 -3.28 -2.68
CA LEU A 27 -0.10 -3.27 -2.13
C LEU A 27 -0.17 -4.35 -1.05
N GLN A 28 -0.56 -3.97 0.16
CA GLN A 28 -0.60 -4.89 1.29
C GLN A 28 -1.94 -4.83 2.03
N CYS A 29 -2.37 -5.95 2.59
CA CYS A 29 -3.51 -6.05 3.50
C CYS A 29 -3.03 -6.39 4.92
N ASN A 30 -3.59 -5.73 5.92
CA ASN A 30 -3.33 -6.08 7.31
C ASN A 30 -4.16 -7.30 7.71
N ILE A 31 -3.51 -8.36 8.17
CA ILE A 31 -4.15 -9.66 8.45
C ILE A 31 -5.24 -9.56 9.54
N PHE A 32 -5.10 -8.64 10.50
CA PHE A 32 -6.04 -8.54 11.63
C PHE A 32 -7.21 -7.60 11.40
N THR A 33 -6.95 -6.52 10.69
CA THR A 33 -7.92 -5.40 10.57
C THR A 33 -8.46 -5.28 9.14
N ASN A 34 -7.97 -6.09 8.20
CA ASN A 34 -8.36 -6.13 6.80
C ASN A 34 -8.32 -4.79 6.07
N HIS A 35 -7.52 -3.84 6.56
CA HIS A 35 -7.26 -2.59 5.84
C HIS A 35 -6.06 -2.73 4.93
N PHE A 36 -6.05 -1.90 3.90
CA PHE A 36 -5.05 -1.94 2.86
C PHE A 36 -4.10 -0.76 2.97
N ARG A 37 -2.87 -0.93 2.49
CA ARG A 37 -1.91 0.16 2.31
C ARG A 37 -1.12 0.01 1.03
N ILE A 38 -0.64 1.15 0.53
CA ILE A 38 0.30 1.24 -0.57
C ILE A 38 1.63 1.75 0.00
N ILE A 39 2.69 0.99 -0.25
CA ILE A 39 4.05 1.30 0.13
C ILE A 39 4.85 1.56 -1.15
N ASP A 40 5.66 2.61 -1.17
CA ASP A 40 6.56 2.93 -2.27
C ASP A 40 7.90 2.17 -2.16
N PRO A 41 8.80 2.28 -3.16
CA PRO A 41 10.11 1.63 -3.12
C PRO A 41 11.00 2.06 -1.94
N GLU A 42 10.77 3.24 -1.36
CA GLU A 42 11.51 3.76 -0.20
C GLU A 42 10.93 3.30 1.15
N ASN A 43 9.92 2.42 1.12
CA ASN A 43 9.17 1.91 2.26
C ASN A 43 8.38 2.99 3.02
N ILE A 44 7.96 4.05 2.33
CA ILE A 44 7.04 5.07 2.84
C ILE A 44 5.61 4.69 2.44
N ARG A 45 4.68 4.81 3.39
CA ARG A 45 3.27 4.61 3.10
C ARG A 45 2.74 5.82 2.35
N GLN A 46 2.26 5.61 1.13
CA GLN A 46 1.68 6.67 0.29
C GLN A 46 0.16 6.75 0.45
N ALA A 47 -0.48 5.64 0.82
CA ALA A 47 -1.93 5.54 0.89
C ALA A 47 -2.39 4.38 1.78
N TRP A 48 -3.61 4.49 2.32
CA TRP A 48 -4.30 3.40 3.00
C TRP A 48 -5.83 3.59 2.99
N GLY A 49 -6.56 2.50 3.19
CA GLY A 49 -8.02 2.50 3.16
C GLY A 49 -8.63 1.15 3.52
N LEU A 50 -9.96 1.11 3.65
CA LEU A 50 -10.73 -0.10 3.98
C LEU A 50 -11.33 -0.79 2.75
N ASP A 51 -11.44 -0.07 1.63
CA ASP A 51 -12.02 -0.59 0.38
C ASP A 51 -10.90 -1.06 -0.57
N GLU A 52 -10.93 -2.35 -0.92
CA GLU A 52 -9.92 -2.97 -1.77
C GLU A 52 -9.95 -2.43 -3.22
N GLN A 53 -11.13 -2.12 -3.75
CA GLN A 53 -11.23 -1.62 -5.12
C GLN A 53 -10.66 -0.21 -5.22
N GLU A 54 -10.95 0.65 -4.25
CA GLU A 54 -10.45 2.01 -4.17
C GLU A 54 -8.92 2.03 -4.03
N ILE A 55 -8.37 1.20 -3.14
CA ILE A 55 -6.91 1.13 -2.95
C ILE A 55 -6.22 0.55 -4.20
N ARG A 56 -6.79 -0.45 -4.88
CA ARG A 56 -6.24 -1.02 -6.12
C ARG A 56 -6.23 -0.01 -7.25
N ARG A 57 -7.31 0.76 -7.42
CA ARG A 57 -7.36 1.86 -8.40
C ARG A 57 -6.25 2.88 -8.11
N THR A 58 -6.01 3.19 -6.85
CA THR A 58 -4.94 4.10 -6.46
C THR A 58 -3.55 3.49 -6.69
N PHE A 59 -3.36 2.20 -6.39
CA PHE A 59 -2.13 1.47 -6.63
C PHE A 59 -1.76 1.46 -8.11
N ASN A 60 -2.73 1.22 -8.99
CA ASN A 60 -2.53 1.30 -10.44
C ASN A 60 -2.11 2.71 -10.87
N LYS A 61 -2.70 3.78 -10.29
CA LYS A 61 -2.28 5.16 -10.59
C LYS A 61 -0.83 5.45 -10.19
N PHE A 62 -0.38 4.92 -9.05
CA PHE A 62 1.01 5.09 -8.61
C PHE A 62 2.00 4.30 -9.46
N THR A 63 1.58 3.15 -9.99
CA THR A 63 2.50 2.17 -10.59
C THR A 63 2.47 2.11 -12.11
N ASN A 64 1.44 2.67 -12.77
CA ASN A 64 1.34 2.78 -14.24
C ASN A 64 2.20 3.91 -14.85
N ARG A 65 3.12 4.53 -14.08
CA ARG A 65 3.87 5.70 -14.56
C ARG A 65 5.13 5.35 -15.37
N PHE A 66 5.00 4.37 -16.26
CA PHE A 66 6.00 4.03 -17.28
C PHE A 66 5.26 3.50 -18.53
N ASP A 67 4.92 4.44 -19.42
CA ASP A 67 5.35 4.41 -20.82
C ASP A 67 6.20 5.68 -21.03
#